data_AF-A0A9P5TWW6-F1
#
_entry.id   AF-A0A9P5TWW6-F1
#
_cell.length_a   1.000
_cell.length_b   1.000
_cell.length_c   1.000
_cell.angle_alpha   90.00
_cell.angle_beta   90.00
_cell.angle_gamma   90.00
#
_symmetry.space_group_name_H-M   'P 1'
#
loop_
_entity.id
_entity.type
_entity.pdbx_description
1 polymer ?
#
loop_
_entity_poly.entity_id
_entity_poly.type
_entity_poly.pdbx_seq_one_letter_code
_entity_poly.pdbx_strand_id
1 'polypeptide(L)'
;MDEHYSANEATCWRVTWQQTGEYSEEVVFHIQGVIEDKKLAPVKGDRSAKKLRHLRQSIVVSGLGNEGFDKDVEAVMDVYAILARHVQGLKPIEIKDLGRYSGLEFSSRVFTPKNEAPNMEWAVIDETVDSNNFLRDMKASGVGYVYGDENVVNFGAEVAGKEKKKTETIAPHQFHVGDIVDIAFAVIAIEGRGANNGVAKLLLRSVTLLEGKHTQAWIKKKAMLGSSGGRKVNQLRKRAAFDDEEVEVTRKRLKQMNLDGNESSSATL
;
A
#
# COMPACT_ATOMS: atom_id res chain seq x y z
N MET A 1 -12.81 -24.57 -17.93
CA MET A 1 -12.51 -24.08 -16.58
C MET A 1 -12.29 -25.32 -15.75
N ASP A 2 -11.04 -25.62 -15.43
CA ASP A 2 -10.68 -26.81 -14.66
C ASP A 2 -10.46 -26.44 -13.20
N GLU A 3 -11.03 -27.21 -12.27
CA GLU A 3 -10.81 -27.09 -10.83
C GLU A 3 -9.43 -27.68 -10.47
N HIS A 4 -8.36 -26.90 -10.67
CA HIS A 4 -7.03 -27.29 -10.21
C HIS A 4 -6.79 -26.79 -8.78
N TYR A 5 -6.94 -27.69 -7.80
CA TYR A 5 -6.56 -27.44 -6.42
C TYR A 5 -5.04 -27.49 -6.28
N SER A 6 -4.39 -26.31 -6.23
CA SER A 6 -2.99 -26.20 -5.81
C SER A 6 -2.93 -26.07 -4.29
N ALA A 7 -2.26 -27.01 -3.61
CA ALA A 7 -2.02 -26.93 -2.17
C ALA A 7 -1.13 -25.73 -1.76
N ASN A 8 -0.59 -25.02 -2.75
CA ASN A 8 0.25 -23.84 -2.58
C ASN A 8 -0.55 -22.53 -2.56
N GLU A 9 -1.87 -22.57 -2.77
CA GLU A 9 -2.72 -21.38 -2.87
C GLU A 9 -4.02 -21.52 -2.07
N ALA A 10 -4.62 -20.38 -1.73
CA ALA A 10 -5.95 -20.37 -1.14
C ALA A 10 -7.00 -20.78 -2.17
N THR A 11 -7.95 -21.62 -1.76
CA THR A 11 -9.02 -22.14 -2.63
C THR A 11 -9.90 -21.01 -3.17
N CYS A 12 -9.84 -20.77 -4.48
CA CYS A 12 -10.72 -19.85 -5.19
C CYS A 12 -10.83 -20.23 -6.68
N TRP A 13 -11.89 -19.74 -7.31
CA TRP A 13 -12.09 -19.79 -8.75
C TRP A 13 -11.36 -18.63 -9.41
N ARG A 14 -10.64 -18.90 -10.50
CA ARG A 14 -9.86 -17.92 -11.26
C ARG A 14 -10.10 -18.11 -12.75
N VAL A 15 -9.88 -17.04 -13.50
CA VAL A 15 -9.81 -17.12 -14.96
C VAL A 15 -8.40 -17.54 -15.35
N THR A 16 -8.28 -18.65 -16.07
CA THR A 16 -6.99 -19.14 -16.55
C THR A 16 -6.99 -19.32 -18.06
N TRP A 17 -5.81 -19.19 -18.64
CA TRP A 17 -5.53 -19.48 -20.03
C TRP A 17 -4.73 -20.78 -20.13
N GLN A 18 -5.21 -21.72 -20.93
CA GLN A 18 -4.50 -22.97 -21.17
C GLN A 18 -3.62 -22.80 -22.41
N GLN A 19 -2.30 -22.81 -22.20
CA GLN A 19 -1.36 -22.94 -23.32
C GLN A 19 -1.18 -24.43 -23.63
N THR A 20 -0.95 -24.77 -24.90
CA THR A 20 -0.89 -26.15 -25.39
C THR A 20 0.14 -26.99 -24.59
N GLY A 21 -0.34 -27.89 -23.71
CA GLY A 21 0.47 -28.87 -22.97
C GLY A 21 0.80 -28.49 -21.51
N GLU A 22 0.04 -29.08 -20.59
CA GLU A 22 0.26 -29.21 -19.13
C GLU A 22 0.23 -27.98 -18.20
N TYR A 23 0.39 -26.75 -18.68
CA TYR A 23 0.35 -25.57 -17.80
C TYR A 23 -0.83 -24.63 -18.09
N SER A 24 -1.45 -24.17 -17.00
CA SER A 24 -2.53 -23.18 -16.99
C SER A 24 -1.98 -21.90 -16.37
N GLU A 25 -2.07 -20.77 -17.08
CA GLU A 25 -1.62 -19.46 -16.60
C GLU A 25 -2.81 -18.64 -16.12
N GLU A 26 -2.66 -17.89 -15.03
CA GLU A 26 -3.71 -16.95 -14.60
C GLU A 26 -3.83 -15.80 -15.61
N VAL A 27 -5.06 -15.46 -16.00
CA VAL A 27 -5.30 -14.28 -16.83
C VAL A 27 -5.18 -13.03 -15.97
N VAL A 28 -4.19 -12.19 -16.30
CA VAL A 28 -3.97 -10.88 -15.68
C VAL A 28 -4.51 -9.79 -16.59
N PHE A 29 -5.49 -9.05 -16.07
CA PHE A 29 -6.12 -7.92 -16.73
C PHE A 29 -5.40 -6.63 -16.36
N HIS A 30 -5.50 -5.64 -17.24
CA HIS A 30 -4.96 -4.29 -17.02
C HIS A 30 -6.06 -3.25 -17.11
N ILE A 31 -6.01 -2.24 -16.25
CA ILE A 31 -6.91 -1.09 -16.29
C ILE A 31 -6.15 0.17 -15.88
N GLN A 32 -6.37 1.25 -16.62
CA GLN A 32 -5.74 2.55 -16.34
C GLN A 32 -6.71 3.49 -15.65
N GLY A 33 -6.27 4.15 -14.58
CA GLY A 33 -7.12 5.07 -13.84
C GLY A 33 -6.35 6.01 -12.93
N VAL A 34 -7.09 6.88 -12.25
CA VAL A 34 -6.55 7.83 -11.27
C VAL A 34 -6.74 7.26 -9.87
N ILE A 35 -5.70 7.31 -9.04
CA ILE A 35 -5.79 6.86 -7.65
C ILE A 35 -6.71 7.78 -6.83
N GLU A 36 -7.72 7.20 -6.19
CA GLU A 36 -8.70 7.89 -5.34
C GLU A 36 -8.46 7.60 -3.85
N ASP A 37 -8.09 6.36 -3.54
CA ASP A 37 -7.68 5.93 -2.20
C ASP A 37 -6.61 4.85 -2.31
N LYS A 38 -5.73 4.77 -1.31
CA LYS A 38 -4.70 3.72 -1.26
C LYS A 38 -4.35 3.30 0.16
N LYS A 39 -4.11 2.00 0.31
CA LYS A 39 -3.54 1.34 1.48
C LYS A 39 -2.49 0.36 0.98
N LEU A 40 -1.32 0.88 0.62
CA LEU A 40 -0.19 0.10 0.10
C LEU A 40 0.86 -0.11 1.19
N ALA A 41 1.82 -0.98 0.92
CA ALA A 41 3.00 -1.15 1.76
C ALA A 41 3.79 0.17 1.99
N PRO A 42 4.59 0.29 3.07
CA PRO A 42 4.83 -0.69 4.11
C PRO A 42 3.60 -0.90 5.01
N VAL A 43 3.20 -2.16 5.15
CA VAL A 43 1.99 -2.48 5.90
C VAL A 43 2.30 -2.40 7.40
N LYS A 44 1.41 -1.74 8.12
CA LYS A 44 1.44 -1.69 9.59
C LYS A 44 0.16 -2.33 10.09
N GLY A 45 0.31 -3.29 10.99
CA GLY A 45 -0.81 -4.04 11.53
C GLY A 45 -0.56 -4.46 12.96
N ASP A 46 -1.65 -4.67 13.67
CA ASP A 46 -1.63 -5.40 14.93
C ASP A 46 -1.21 -6.85 14.66
N ARG A 47 -0.33 -7.38 15.51
CA ARG A 47 0.25 -8.74 15.38
C ARG A 47 -0.71 -9.84 15.80
N SER A 48 -1.90 -9.50 16.30
CA SER A 48 -2.92 -10.49 16.67
C SER A 48 -3.43 -11.26 15.44
N ALA A 49 -3.45 -12.59 15.56
CA ALA A 49 -3.91 -13.49 14.50
C ALA A 49 -5.27 -13.10 13.90
N LYS A 50 -6.22 -12.66 14.74
CA LYS A 50 -7.55 -12.24 14.26
C LYS A 50 -7.51 -11.03 13.33
N LYS A 51 -6.56 -10.11 13.51
CA LYS A 51 -6.42 -8.91 12.66
C LYS A 51 -5.57 -9.18 11.43
N LEU A 52 -4.57 -10.07 11.53
CA LEU A 52 -3.71 -10.44 10.39
C LEU A 52 -4.50 -11.00 9.20
N ARG A 53 -5.53 -11.83 9.45
CA ARG A 53 -6.39 -12.36 8.37
C ARG A 53 -7.16 -11.30 7.59
N HIS A 54 -7.31 -10.10 8.15
CA HIS A 54 -8.04 -8.99 7.54
C HIS A 54 -7.10 -7.91 6.99
N LEU A 55 -5.79 -8.11 7.14
CA LEU A 55 -4.79 -7.19 6.64
C LEU A 55 -4.68 -7.32 5.12
N ARG A 56 -4.90 -6.21 4.42
CA ARG A 56 -4.90 -6.15 2.96
C ARG A 56 -4.15 -4.93 2.46
N GLN A 57 -3.54 -5.07 1.30
CA GLN A 57 -3.16 -3.95 0.46
C GLN A 57 -4.33 -3.65 -0.46
N SER A 58 -4.68 -2.38 -0.64
CA SER A 58 -5.77 -1.99 -1.52
C SER A 58 -5.50 -0.67 -2.22
N ILE A 59 -6.05 -0.53 -3.42
CA ILE A 59 -6.05 0.70 -4.20
C ILE A 59 -7.43 0.88 -4.83
N VAL A 60 -7.94 2.11 -4.76
CA VAL A 60 -9.19 2.50 -5.42
C VAL A 60 -8.80 3.43 -6.57
N VAL A 61 -9.29 3.13 -7.77
CA VAL A 61 -9.08 3.99 -8.94
C VAL A 61 -10.40 4.36 -9.59
N SER A 62 -10.44 5.51 -10.25
CA SER A 62 -11.56 5.96 -11.07
C SER A 62 -11.07 6.38 -12.46
N GLY A 63 -12.00 6.40 -13.43
CA GLY A 63 -11.75 6.97 -14.76
C GLY A 63 -11.95 8.48 -14.85
N LEU A 64 -12.44 9.13 -13.79
CA LEU A 64 -12.86 10.54 -13.80
C LEU A 64 -13.77 10.93 -15.00
N GLY A 65 -14.66 10.00 -15.40
CA GLY A 65 -15.57 10.19 -16.54
C GLY A 65 -14.97 9.84 -17.91
N ASN A 66 -13.86 9.10 -17.94
CA ASN A 66 -13.28 8.57 -19.17
C ASN A 66 -14.08 7.37 -19.69
N GLU A 67 -14.58 7.45 -20.92
CA GLU A 67 -15.35 6.36 -21.55
C GLU A 67 -14.57 5.05 -21.73
N GLY A 68 -13.24 5.12 -21.86
CA GLY A 68 -12.38 3.93 -21.92
C GLY A 68 -12.39 3.17 -20.60
N PHE A 69 -12.29 3.88 -19.48
CA PHE A 69 -12.41 3.27 -18.15
C PHE A 69 -13.79 2.65 -17.93
N ASP A 70 -14.86 3.30 -18.39
CA ASP A 70 -16.22 2.75 -18.27
C ASP A 70 -16.35 1.42 -19.04
N LYS A 71 -15.75 1.32 -20.23
CA LYS A 71 -15.67 0.07 -20.99
C LYS A 71 -14.85 -1.01 -20.28
N ASP A 72 -13.76 -0.63 -19.63
CA ASP A 72 -12.96 -1.57 -18.83
C ASP A 72 -13.76 -2.09 -17.62
N VAL A 73 -14.56 -1.23 -16.97
CA VAL A 73 -15.48 -1.63 -15.90
C VAL A 73 -16.54 -2.60 -16.44
N GLU A 74 -17.14 -2.33 -17.60
CA GLU A 74 -18.07 -3.25 -18.25
C GLU A 74 -17.42 -4.61 -18.54
N ALA A 75 -16.20 -4.63 -19.08
CA ALA A 75 -15.46 -5.87 -19.33
C ALA A 75 -15.19 -6.66 -18.04
N VAL A 76 -14.89 -5.99 -16.93
CA VAL A 76 -14.77 -6.63 -15.60
C VAL A 76 -16.10 -7.27 -15.18
N MET A 77 -17.22 -6.60 -15.44
CA MET A 77 -18.55 -7.13 -15.13
C MET A 77 -18.93 -8.31 -16.02
N ASP A 78 -18.49 -8.34 -17.27
CA ASP A 78 -18.65 -9.50 -18.16
C ASP A 78 -17.89 -10.73 -17.62
N VAL A 79 -16.65 -10.54 -17.15
CA VAL A 79 -15.88 -11.62 -16.50
C VAL A 79 -16.58 -12.08 -15.23
N TYR A 80 -17.09 -11.16 -14.41
CA TYR A 80 -17.91 -11.50 -13.25
C TYR A 80 -19.13 -12.33 -13.64
N ALA A 81 -19.85 -11.95 -14.71
CA ALA A 81 -21.05 -12.66 -15.15
C ALA A 81 -20.73 -14.12 -15.56
N ILE A 82 -19.55 -14.36 -16.13
CA ILE A 82 -19.06 -15.72 -16.41
C ILE A 82 -18.84 -16.49 -15.10
N LEU A 83 -18.16 -15.90 -14.12
CA LEU A 83 -17.92 -16.55 -12.82
C LEU A 83 -19.23 -16.82 -12.05
N ALA A 84 -20.17 -15.87 -12.08
CA ALA A 84 -21.46 -15.98 -11.39
C ALA A 84 -22.34 -17.12 -11.92
N ARG A 85 -22.11 -17.59 -13.15
CA ARG A 85 -22.78 -18.79 -13.71
C ARG A 85 -22.23 -20.09 -13.14
N HIS A 86 -20.98 -20.09 -12.69
CA HIS A 86 -20.30 -21.29 -12.19
C HIS A 86 -20.29 -21.34 -10.66
N VAL A 87 -20.26 -20.19 -10.00
CA VAL A 87 -20.18 -20.09 -8.54
C VAL A 87 -21.53 -19.65 -7.97
N GLN A 88 -22.21 -20.54 -7.25
CA GLN A 88 -23.52 -20.26 -6.68
C GLN A 88 -23.47 -19.18 -5.60
N GLY A 89 -24.42 -18.24 -5.65
CA GLY A 89 -24.57 -17.21 -4.62
C GLY A 89 -23.41 -16.20 -4.57
N LEU A 90 -22.73 -15.99 -5.70
CA LEU A 90 -21.62 -15.05 -5.83
C LEU A 90 -22.11 -13.61 -5.78
N LYS A 91 -21.72 -12.87 -4.74
CA LYS A 91 -22.04 -11.44 -4.63
C LYS A 91 -21.37 -10.62 -5.74
N PRO A 92 -22.06 -9.60 -6.28
CA PRO A 92 -21.49 -8.70 -7.28
C PRO A 92 -20.21 -8.02 -6.80
N ILE A 93 -19.32 -7.72 -7.75
CA ILE A 93 -18.18 -6.85 -7.51
C ILE A 93 -18.72 -5.45 -7.18
N GLU A 94 -18.27 -4.89 -6.07
CA GLU A 94 -18.70 -3.56 -5.62
C GLU A 94 -18.06 -2.48 -6.48
N ILE A 95 -18.91 -1.71 -7.18
CA ILE A 95 -18.51 -0.45 -7.80
C ILE A 95 -18.64 0.63 -6.74
N LYS A 96 -17.53 1.30 -6.43
CA LYS A 96 -17.52 2.37 -5.42
C LYS A 96 -18.14 3.64 -5.99
N ASP A 97 -19.08 4.19 -5.26
CA ASP A 97 -19.59 5.54 -5.50
C ASP A 97 -18.62 6.57 -4.91
N LEU A 98 -17.99 7.35 -5.78
CA LEU A 98 -17.07 8.44 -5.44
C LEU A 98 -17.74 9.81 -5.62
N GLY A 99 -19.07 9.84 -5.58
CA GLY A 99 -19.92 11.00 -5.76
C GLY A 99 -20.20 11.29 -7.22
N ARG A 100 -19.20 11.78 -7.96
CA ARG A 100 -19.38 12.12 -9.40
C ARG A 100 -18.95 11.01 -10.35
N TYR A 101 -18.16 10.06 -9.87
CA TYR A 101 -17.56 9.02 -10.68
C TYR A 101 -17.69 7.68 -9.96
N SER A 102 -17.70 6.61 -10.74
CA SER A 102 -17.55 5.23 -10.25
C SER A 102 -16.07 4.89 -10.09
N GLY A 103 -15.75 4.01 -9.15
CA GLY A 103 -14.41 3.48 -8.96
C GLY A 103 -14.39 1.99 -8.68
N LEU A 104 -13.24 1.38 -8.90
CA LEU A 104 -12.98 -0.03 -8.58
C LEU A 104 -11.96 -0.14 -7.46
N GLU A 105 -12.20 -1.00 -6.48
CA GLU A 105 -11.22 -1.36 -5.45
C GLU A 105 -10.52 -2.67 -5.81
N PHE A 106 -9.21 -2.59 -6.00
CA PHE A 106 -8.33 -3.75 -6.16
C PHE A 106 -7.66 -4.01 -4.83
N SER A 107 -7.63 -5.27 -4.38
CA SER A 107 -6.99 -5.60 -3.11
C SER A 107 -6.36 -6.98 -3.10
N SER A 108 -5.26 -7.12 -2.36
CA SER A 108 -4.65 -8.41 -2.06
C SER A 108 -4.44 -8.56 -0.56
N ARG A 109 -4.60 -9.79 -0.05
CA ARG A 109 -4.30 -10.09 1.36
C ARG A 109 -2.79 -9.99 1.55
N VAL A 110 -2.38 -9.42 2.67
CA VAL A 110 -0.96 -9.40 3.05
C VAL A 110 -0.53 -10.78 3.56
N PHE A 111 -1.44 -11.50 4.19
CA PHE A 111 -1.14 -12.83 4.70
C PHE A 111 -2.23 -13.82 4.35
N THR A 112 -1.81 -15.04 4.05
CA THR A 112 -2.66 -16.21 3.90
C THR A 112 -2.50 -17.10 5.13
N PRO A 113 -3.58 -17.54 5.78
CA PRO A 113 -3.51 -18.55 6.83
C PRO A 113 -2.88 -19.85 6.31
N LYS A 114 -1.96 -20.47 7.05
CA LYS A 114 -1.32 -21.73 6.62
C LYS A 114 -2.30 -22.89 6.46
N ASN A 115 -3.43 -22.88 7.17
CA ASN A 115 -4.47 -23.88 6.97
C ASN A 115 -5.27 -23.70 5.66
N GLU A 116 -5.24 -22.51 5.05
CA GLU A 116 -5.81 -22.24 3.73
C GLU A 116 -4.83 -22.56 2.60
N ALA A 117 -3.52 -22.49 2.86
CA ALA A 117 -2.46 -22.82 1.90
C ALA A 117 -1.27 -23.50 2.62
N PRO A 118 -1.35 -24.82 2.91
CA PRO A 118 -0.38 -25.52 3.76
C PRO A 118 1.01 -25.63 3.17
N ASN A 119 1.11 -25.66 1.84
CA ASN A 119 2.38 -25.79 1.12
C ASN A 119 2.88 -24.45 0.58
N MET A 120 2.21 -23.33 0.88
CA MET A 120 2.66 -22.01 0.47
C MET A 120 3.94 -21.64 1.22
N GLU A 121 4.99 -21.36 0.46
CA GLU A 121 6.27 -20.88 0.98
C GLU A 121 6.27 -19.36 1.14
N TRP A 122 7.24 -18.87 1.93
CA TRP A 122 7.43 -17.44 2.08
C TRP A 122 8.07 -16.86 0.82
N ALA A 123 7.39 -15.90 0.20
CA ALA A 123 7.94 -15.11 -0.88
C ALA A 123 9.15 -14.29 -0.42
N VAL A 124 9.93 -13.82 -1.40
CA VAL A 124 11.03 -12.88 -1.17
C VAL A 124 10.46 -11.55 -0.67
N ILE A 125 10.95 -11.09 0.48
CA ILE A 125 10.51 -9.83 1.09
C ILE A 125 11.41 -8.70 0.59
N ASP A 126 10.87 -7.87 -0.29
CA ASP A 126 11.54 -6.67 -0.79
C ASP A 126 11.65 -5.59 0.30
N GLU A 127 12.81 -4.95 0.41
CA GLU A 127 13.08 -3.92 1.44
C GLU A 127 12.21 -2.67 1.27
N THR A 128 11.82 -2.34 0.03
CA THR A 128 10.95 -1.20 -0.26
C THR A 128 9.51 -1.45 0.22
N VAL A 129 9.09 -2.71 0.24
CA VAL A 129 7.78 -3.18 0.71
C VAL A 129 7.76 -3.35 2.23
N ASP A 130 8.89 -3.74 2.85
CA ASP A 130 8.99 -4.00 4.30
C ASP A 130 9.96 -3.07 5.03
N SER A 131 9.87 -1.77 4.76
CA SER A 131 10.79 -0.77 5.36
C SER A 131 10.71 -0.64 6.90
N ASN A 132 9.71 -1.28 7.53
CA ASN A 132 9.52 -1.34 8.97
C ASN A 132 9.79 -2.73 9.57
N ASN A 133 10.33 -3.68 8.79
CA ASN A 133 10.57 -5.09 9.18
C ASN A 133 9.32 -5.84 9.68
N PHE A 134 8.11 -5.38 9.36
CA PHE A 134 6.89 -6.02 9.82
C PHE A 134 6.72 -7.42 9.23
N LEU A 135 6.94 -7.60 7.92
CA LEU A 135 6.84 -8.91 7.27
C LEU A 135 7.96 -9.86 7.76
N ARG A 136 9.18 -9.34 7.93
CA ARG A 136 10.33 -10.10 8.47
C ARG A 136 10.10 -10.55 9.92
N ASP A 137 9.58 -9.67 10.77
CA ASP A 137 9.21 -10.00 12.15
C ASP A 137 8.12 -11.07 12.18
N MET A 138 7.10 -10.95 11.32
CA MET A 138 6.03 -11.94 11.20
C MET A 138 6.57 -13.30 10.75
N LYS A 139 7.51 -13.34 9.78
CA LYS A 139 8.19 -14.56 9.36
C LYS A 139 8.94 -15.23 10.51
N ALA A 140 9.71 -14.45 11.26
CA ALA A 140 10.50 -14.95 12.39
C ALA A 140 9.62 -15.46 13.54
N SER A 141 8.46 -14.83 13.77
CA SER A 141 7.54 -15.21 14.85
C SER A 141 6.85 -16.56 14.64
N GLY A 142 6.85 -17.10 13.41
CA GLY A 142 6.25 -18.41 13.11
C GLY A 142 4.73 -18.46 13.29
N VAL A 143 4.05 -17.31 13.38
CA VAL A 143 2.58 -17.23 13.45
C VAL A 143 2.02 -17.97 12.23
N GLY A 144 0.92 -18.72 12.38
CA GLY A 144 0.34 -19.63 11.38
C GLY A 144 -0.21 -18.98 10.10
N TYR A 145 0.51 -18.00 9.56
CA TYR A 145 0.27 -17.22 8.37
C TYR A 145 1.54 -17.21 7.52
N VAL A 146 1.36 -16.93 6.24
CA VAL A 146 2.45 -16.83 5.27
C VAL A 146 2.20 -15.65 4.34
N TYR A 147 3.26 -14.92 4.01
CA TYR A 147 3.31 -13.99 2.88
C TYR A 147 3.94 -14.78 1.73
N GLY A 148 3.11 -15.38 0.88
CA GLY A 148 3.54 -16.13 -0.29
C GLY A 148 3.40 -15.34 -1.58
N ASP A 149 3.70 -15.96 -2.71
CA ASP A 149 3.70 -15.30 -4.02
C ASP A 149 2.34 -14.67 -4.37
N GLU A 150 1.24 -15.30 -3.93
CA GLU A 150 -0.11 -14.77 -4.05
C GLU A 150 -0.38 -13.46 -3.29
N ASN A 151 0.43 -13.18 -2.26
CA ASN A 151 0.31 -11.98 -1.43
C ASN A 151 1.20 -10.83 -1.94
N VAL A 152 2.10 -11.11 -2.89
CA VAL A 152 3.03 -10.13 -3.46
C VAL A 152 2.27 -9.18 -4.38
N VAL A 153 2.52 -7.89 -4.21
CA VAL A 153 2.08 -6.83 -5.13
C VAL A 153 3.31 -6.15 -5.68
N ASN A 154 3.45 -6.11 -7.00
CA ASN A 154 4.58 -5.48 -7.67
C ASN A 154 4.33 -3.99 -7.88
N PHE A 155 5.35 -3.17 -7.63
CA PHE A 155 5.28 -1.71 -7.74
C PHE A 155 6.31 -1.20 -8.73
N GLY A 156 5.85 -0.49 -9.76
CA GLY A 156 6.70 0.00 -10.83
C GLY A 156 6.37 1.42 -11.28
N ALA A 157 7.29 2.04 -12.00
CA ALA A 157 7.08 3.29 -12.72
C ALA A 157 7.46 3.12 -14.18
N GLU A 158 6.62 3.63 -15.08
CA GLU A 158 6.94 3.68 -16.50
C GLU A 158 8.04 4.72 -16.74
N VAL A 159 9.14 4.27 -17.32
CA VAL A 159 10.26 5.11 -17.73
C VAL A 159 10.33 5.12 -19.25
N ALA A 160 10.44 6.34 -19.81
CA ALA A 160 10.59 6.54 -21.25
C ALA A 160 11.90 5.91 -21.73
N GLY A 161 11.81 4.74 -22.37
CA GLY A 161 12.93 4.10 -23.06
C GLY A 161 13.04 4.59 -24.50
N LYS A 162 14.24 4.45 -25.08
CA LYS A 162 14.53 4.86 -26.48
C LYS A 162 13.74 4.07 -27.53
N GLU A 163 13.28 2.86 -27.22
CA GLU A 163 12.55 1.98 -28.16
C GLU A 163 11.35 1.24 -27.55
N LYS A 164 11.33 1.00 -26.24
CA LYS A 164 10.21 0.37 -25.52
C LYS A 164 10.02 1.02 -24.15
N LYS A 165 8.77 1.16 -23.73
CA LYS A 165 8.41 1.50 -22.35
C LYS A 165 9.06 0.48 -21.41
N LYS A 166 9.86 0.97 -20.45
CA LYS A 166 10.46 0.13 -19.41
C LYS A 166 9.77 0.42 -18.10
N THR A 167 9.66 -0.59 -17.25
CA THR A 167 9.15 -0.43 -15.90
C THR A 167 10.31 -0.57 -14.93
N GLU A 168 10.54 0.44 -14.10
CA GLU A 168 11.52 0.38 -13.01
C GLU A 168 10.78 0.15 -11.69
N THR A 169 11.32 -0.74 -10.85
CA THR A 169 10.74 -1.01 -9.52
C THR A 169 10.82 0.25 -8.65
N ILE A 170 9.70 0.59 -8.02
CA ILE A 170 9.62 1.73 -7.11
C ILE A 170 8.98 1.35 -5.78
N ALA A 171 9.28 2.14 -4.75
CA ALA A 171 8.71 1.91 -3.44
C ALA A 171 7.22 2.32 -3.39
N PRO A 172 6.34 1.55 -2.73
CA PRO A 172 4.90 1.82 -2.71
C PRO A 172 4.47 3.16 -2.05
N HIS A 173 5.36 3.78 -1.26
CA HIS A 173 5.11 5.13 -0.72
C HIS A 173 5.20 6.24 -1.78
N GLN A 174 5.75 5.97 -2.97
CA GLN A 174 5.88 6.96 -4.04
C GLN A 174 4.57 7.24 -4.79
N PHE A 175 3.59 6.33 -4.73
CA PHE A 175 2.25 6.56 -5.26
C PHE A 175 1.47 7.56 -4.40
N HIS A 176 0.65 8.41 -5.01
CA HIS A 176 -0.18 9.38 -4.33
C HIS A 176 -1.59 9.39 -4.92
N VAL A 177 -2.57 9.80 -4.10
CA VAL A 177 -3.92 10.10 -4.60
C VAL A 177 -3.81 11.20 -5.65
N GLY A 178 -4.42 10.98 -6.82
CA GLY A 178 -4.30 11.82 -8.01
C GLY A 178 -3.29 11.35 -9.07
N ASP A 179 -2.47 10.34 -8.77
CA ASP A 179 -1.56 9.76 -9.77
C ASP A 179 -2.35 8.92 -10.79
N ILE A 180 -1.88 8.93 -12.04
CA ILE A 180 -2.38 8.07 -13.12
C ILE A 180 -1.56 6.78 -13.11
N VAL A 181 -2.25 5.65 -13.00
CA VAL A 181 -1.65 4.32 -12.87
C VAL A 181 -2.26 3.31 -13.82
N ASP A 182 -1.46 2.31 -14.17
CA ASP A 182 -1.91 1.04 -14.74
C ASP A 182 -1.95 -0.02 -13.63
N ILE A 183 -3.10 -0.64 -13.44
CA ILE A 183 -3.32 -1.69 -12.44
C ILE A 183 -3.39 -3.03 -13.16
N ALA A 184 -2.49 -3.95 -12.79
CA ALA A 184 -2.62 -5.35 -13.18
C ALA A 184 -3.36 -6.12 -12.08
N PHE A 185 -4.37 -6.90 -12.47
CA PHE A 185 -5.23 -7.60 -11.52
C PHE A 185 -5.80 -8.90 -12.09
N ALA A 186 -6.27 -9.77 -11.20
CA ALA A 186 -7.05 -10.94 -11.55
C ALA A 186 -8.49 -10.81 -11.02
N VAL A 187 -9.46 -11.41 -11.71
CA VAL A 187 -10.84 -11.53 -11.23
C VAL A 187 -11.00 -12.92 -10.62
N ILE A 188 -11.29 -12.96 -9.32
CA ILE A 188 -11.42 -14.22 -8.57
C ILE A 188 -12.80 -14.34 -7.94
N ALA A 189 -13.26 -15.57 -7.75
CA ALA A 189 -14.47 -15.88 -7.00
C ALA A 189 -14.15 -16.84 -5.85
N ILE A 190 -14.57 -16.49 -4.64
CA ILE A 190 -14.36 -17.30 -3.44
C ILE A 190 -15.71 -17.84 -3.02
N GLU A 191 -15.81 -19.16 -2.88
CA GLU A 191 -17.00 -19.80 -2.36
C GLU A 191 -17.16 -19.54 -0.86
N GLY A 192 -18.39 -19.20 -0.47
CA GLY A 192 -18.74 -19.02 0.92
C GLY A 192 -19.21 -20.31 1.56
N ARG A 193 -19.11 -20.39 2.89
CA ARG A 193 -19.79 -21.45 3.65
C ARG A 193 -21.29 -21.14 3.68
N GLY A 194 -22.07 -21.84 2.86
CA GLY A 194 -23.53 -21.72 2.78
C GLY A 194 -24.04 -20.96 1.55
N ALA A 195 -25.35 -21.08 1.27
CA ALA A 195 -25.99 -20.40 0.15
C ALA A 195 -25.85 -18.88 0.29
N ASN A 196 -25.44 -18.20 -0.80
CA ASN A 196 -25.28 -16.74 -0.91
C ASN A 196 -24.12 -16.09 -0.13
N ASN A 197 -23.09 -16.88 0.20
CA ASN A 197 -21.88 -16.36 0.85
C ASN A 197 -20.67 -16.24 -0.08
N GLY A 198 -20.82 -16.50 -1.38
CA GLY A 198 -19.76 -16.32 -2.36
C GLY A 198 -19.39 -14.86 -2.54
N VAL A 199 -18.11 -14.57 -2.78
CA VAL A 199 -17.63 -13.19 -3.01
C VAL A 199 -16.71 -13.15 -4.22
N ALA A 200 -17.02 -12.28 -5.18
CA ALA A 200 -16.11 -11.93 -6.27
C ALA A 200 -15.17 -10.80 -5.83
N LYS A 201 -13.90 -10.85 -6.27
CA LYS A 201 -12.90 -9.83 -5.94
C LYS A 201 -11.98 -9.53 -7.11
N LEU A 202 -11.49 -8.30 -7.11
CA LEU A 202 -10.41 -7.84 -7.96
C LEU A 202 -9.09 -7.96 -7.17
N LEU A 203 -8.33 -9.01 -7.49
CA LEU A 203 -7.07 -9.33 -6.82
C LEU A 203 -5.94 -8.46 -7.39
N LEU A 204 -5.38 -7.59 -6.57
CA LEU A 204 -4.30 -6.69 -6.97
C LEU A 204 -2.99 -7.46 -7.19
N ARG A 205 -2.40 -7.37 -8.40
CA ARG A 205 -1.11 -8.00 -8.77
C ARG A 205 0.02 -6.99 -8.93
N SER A 206 -0.23 -5.87 -9.60
CA SER A 206 0.75 -4.80 -9.70
C SER A 206 0.13 -3.42 -9.85
N VAL A 207 0.91 -2.41 -9.49
CA VAL A 207 0.61 -0.99 -9.70
C VAL A 207 1.78 -0.34 -10.42
N THR A 208 1.53 0.22 -11.60
CA THR A 208 2.54 0.91 -12.41
C THR A 208 2.20 2.40 -12.50
N LEU A 209 3.10 3.27 -12.05
CA LEU A 209 2.95 4.72 -12.18
C LEU A 209 3.16 5.13 -13.63
N LEU A 210 2.13 5.69 -14.26
CA LEU A 210 2.21 6.22 -15.62
C LEU A 210 2.52 7.71 -15.63
N GLU A 211 1.83 8.47 -14.77
CA GLU A 211 2.00 9.93 -14.68
C GLU A 211 1.68 10.44 -13.28
N GLY A 212 2.61 11.23 -12.72
CA GLY A 212 2.50 11.82 -11.37
C GLY A 212 2.70 13.33 -11.34
N LYS A 213 2.92 13.98 -12.49
CA LYS A 213 3.19 15.43 -12.58
C LYS A 213 2.10 16.28 -11.94
N HIS A 214 0.83 15.89 -12.07
CA HIS A 214 -0.30 16.63 -11.48
C HIS A 214 -0.20 16.66 -9.95
N THR A 215 0.01 15.50 -9.34
CA THR A 215 0.19 15.37 -7.89
C THR A 215 1.45 16.09 -7.42
N GLN A 216 2.56 15.96 -8.15
CA GLN A 216 3.80 16.69 -7.84
C GLN A 216 3.62 18.21 -7.88
N ALA A 217 2.93 18.74 -8.90
CA ALA A 217 2.63 20.16 -9.00
C ALA A 217 1.74 20.63 -7.84
N TRP A 218 0.73 19.85 -7.47
CA TRP A 218 -0.12 20.14 -6.32
C TRP A 218 0.67 20.14 -4.99
N ILE A 219 1.53 19.15 -4.76
CA ILE A 219 2.40 19.09 -3.58
C ILE A 219 3.30 20.32 -3.51
N LYS A 220 3.94 20.70 -4.62
CA LYS A 220 4.79 21.91 -4.72
C LYS A 220 4.00 23.17 -4.36
N LYS A 221 2.81 23.35 -4.95
CA LYS A 221 1.95 24.50 -4.69
C LYS A 221 1.50 24.55 -3.22
N LYS A 222 1.11 23.41 -2.64
CA LYS A 222 0.72 23.31 -1.23
C LYS A 222 1.88 23.65 -0.29
N ALA A 223 3.09 23.19 -0.59
CA ALA A 223 4.29 23.53 0.17
C ALA A 223 4.62 25.03 0.12
N MET A 224 4.46 25.67 -1.05
CA MET A 224 4.67 27.12 -1.20
C MET A 224 3.63 27.95 -0.42
N LEU A 225 2.36 27.54 -0.45
CA LEU A 225 1.28 28.20 0.31
C LEU A 225 1.41 27.99 1.82
N GLY A 226 1.90 26.82 2.26
CA GLY A 226 2.18 26.54 3.67
C GLY A 226 3.30 27.39 4.27
N SER A 227 4.20 27.93 3.44
CA SER A 227 5.29 28.83 3.86
C SER A 227 4.87 30.30 4.01
N SER A 228 3.66 30.68 3.57
CA SER A 228 3.20 32.08 3.54
C SER A 228 2.14 32.42 4.60
N GLY A 229 1.76 31.47 5.47
CA GLY A 229 0.87 31.71 6.61
C GLY A 229 1.65 31.84 7.92
N GLY A 230 1.66 33.04 8.51
CA GLY A 230 2.35 33.37 9.76
C GLY A 230 1.90 32.57 10.99
N ARG A 231 2.34 31.31 11.10
CA ARG A 231 2.54 30.65 12.40
C ARG A 231 4.03 30.69 12.69
N LYS A 232 4.42 31.19 13.87
CA LYS A 232 5.76 31.01 14.44
C LYS A 232 5.99 29.52 14.63
N VAL A 233 6.42 28.82 13.58
CA VAL A 233 7.01 27.49 13.70
C VAL A 233 8.39 27.73 14.31
N ASN A 234 8.68 27.05 15.42
CA ASN A 234 10.04 26.99 15.96
C ASN A 234 10.95 26.49 14.83
N GLN A 235 11.68 27.42 14.20
CA GLN A 235 12.66 27.06 13.20
C GLN A 235 13.73 26.22 13.91
N LEU A 236 13.89 24.98 13.47
CA LEU A 236 15.07 24.20 13.78
C LEU A 236 16.27 24.95 13.20
N ARG A 237 16.94 25.74 14.04
CA ARG A 237 18.26 26.30 13.72
C ARG A 237 19.20 25.12 13.49
N LYS A 238 19.67 24.96 12.26
CA LYS A 238 20.85 24.14 11.97
C LYS A 238 22.00 24.73 12.78
N ARG A 239 22.44 24.03 13.83
CA ARG A 239 23.71 24.36 14.49
C ARG A 239 24.83 24.14 13.47
N ALA A 240 25.54 25.20 13.11
CA ALA A 240 26.81 25.05 12.42
C ALA A 240 27.77 24.33 13.39
N ALA A 241 28.53 23.36 12.91
CA ALA A 241 29.37 22.50 13.75
C ALA A 241 30.51 23.26 14.47
N PHE A 242 30.73 24.53 14.15
CA PHE A 242 31.82 25.36 14.65
C PHE A 242 31.34 26.80 14.88
N ASP A 243 30.38 26.97 15.80
CA ASP A 243 29.99 28.29 16.29
C ASP A 243 30.77 28.57 17.58
N ASP A 244 31.98 29.13 17.45
CA ASP A 244 32.92 29.39 18.55
C ASP A 244 32.43 30.47 19.53
N GLU A 245 31.26 31.10 19.28
CA GLU A 245 30.67 32.12 20.15
C GLU A 245 30.16 31.57 21.50
N GLU A 246 29.87 30.26 21.61
CA GLU A 246 29.28 29.69 22.83
C GLU A 246 30.29 29.61 24.00
N VAL A 247 31.60 29.60 23.72
CA VAL A 247 32.65 29.60 24.76
C VAL A 247 32.71 30.95 25.48
N GLU A 248 32.43 32.05 24.78
CA GLU A 248 32.54 33.40 25.33
C GLU A 248 31.32 33.81 26.15
N VAL A 249 30.12 33.36 25.73
CA VAL A 249 28.87 33.56 26.48
C VAL A 249 28.89 32.76 27.80
N THR A 250 29.43 31.54 27.77
CA THR A 250 29.54 30.70 28.98
C THR A 250 30.57 31.27 29.97
N ARG A 251 31.68 31.84 29.47
CA ARG A 251 32.66 32.58 30.31
C ARG A 251 32.07 33.84 30.95
N LYS A 252 31.21 34.58 30.25
CA LYS A 252 30.55 35.77 30.82
C LYS A 252 29.55 35.41 31.92
N ARG A 253 28.82 34.31 31.79
CA ARG A 253 27.87 33.84 32.82
C ARG A 253 28.56 33.30 34.07
N LEU A 254 29.72 32.64 33.93
CA LEU A 254 30.51 32.16 35.07
C LEU A 254 31.14 33.28 35.91
N LYS A 255 31.42 34.46 35.32
CA LYS A 255 31.95 35.63 36.05
C LYS A 255 30.91 36.36 36.92
N GLN A 256 29.63 36.00 36.85
CA GLN A 256 28.55 36.65 37.63
C GLN A 256 28.10 35.85 38.86
N MET A 257 28.80 34.77 39.23
CA MET A 257 28.48 34.02 40.44
C MET A 257 29.34 34.51 41.62
N ASN A 258 28.74 35.31 42.50
CA ASN A 258 29.26 35.57 43.84
C ASN A 258 28.76 34.46 44.78
N LEU A 259 29.66 33.87 45.56
CA LEU A 259 29.31 32.97 46.67
C LEU A 259 29.24 33.82 47.93
N ASP A 260 28.03 34.17 48.38
CA ASP A 260 27.83 34.70 49.71
C ASP A 260 27.69 33.54 50.69
N GLY A 261 28.79 33.25 51.39
CA GLY A 261 28.80 32.48 52.62
C GLY A 261 29.17 33.39 53.78
N ASN A 262 28.26 33.55 54.75
CA ASN A 262 28.52 33.75 56.18
C ASN A 262 27.16 33.77 56.91
N GLU A 263 26.89 32.90 57.89
CA GLU A 263 27.26 33.07 59.32
C GLU A 263 27.06 34.53 59.79
N SER A 264 26.27 34.88 60.79
CA SER A 264 25.93 34.22 62.06
C SER A 264 24.93 35.08 62.86
N SER A 265 24.10 34.40 63.65
CA SER A 265 23.68 34.65 65.05
C SER A 265 23.46 36.06 65.65
N SER A 266 22.41 36.11 66.50
CA SER A 266 22.20 36.92 67.73
C SER A 266 21.70 38.37 67.54
N ALA A 267 20.81 38.97 68.35
CA ALA A 267 20.05 38.59 69.54
C ALA A 267 18.84 39.57 69.73
N THR A 268 17.89 39.11 70.54
CA THR A 268 16.88 39.79 71.40
C THR A 268 17.24 41.25 71.80
N LEU A 269 16.33 42.20 72.02
CA LEU A 269 14.99 42.24 72.65
C LEU A 269 14.21 43.44 72.08
#